data_AF-A0A2W5VA09-F1
#
_entry.id   AF-A0A2W5VA09-F1
#
_cell.length_a   1.000
_cell.length_b   1.000
_cell.length_c   1.000
_cell.angle_alpha   90.00
_cell.angle_beta   90.00
_cell.angle_gamma   90.00
#
_symmetry.space_group_name_H-M   'P 1'
#
loop_
_entity.id
_entity.type
_entity.pdbx_description
1 polymer ?
#
loop_
_entity_poly.entity_id
_entity_poly.type
_entity_poly.pdbx_seq_one_letter_code
_entity_poly.pdbx_strand_id
1 'polypeptide(L)'
;MTSSSLKPELLDEQALYHHPFAVTEEIYGATRSVIASAKLRPGGIDLDRYYIDFTAMDGRHTLEDAGRILDRLWFPNSARARFNEAFQRLGRLRFIGVGPSHGRMAYRAYVGFSDQMLRRQDTAMSFDWEPGGDLLAIKHYDEPGSVPDEEKHAAIAEALADAKPNALAREVERLTGRIIGEARGDLALILVRETEGPRNSVAFNYYRVAHTRLEDVADAVEGLVAAFETPAASVAAWRAASEGLRITDMAVGKGWDGQPFVTFYQGMLDRPPALIRPSGLEQQALIEGPTPSQERTSAMAPENTLIEPAVHEAADLLPQGDGHKPCAACEAAAKAEPPRPLPPSGPQPIYALGRIGFEFASEARRESFVQAGLAAPNDPREMLRFLDSHPYAAEDVVWTVLLGATPIYVIRPAGAYAASVYERLRGYLASQIEGASDVVAVPGYMGGMISLSTGAKIPQLLPDLRGFFSWRLEDAAKAVTPPKGAAKEDWRAMLGNFLSRLHFELRNTGLRGDHRALNFTATHAFMTHGAFIDGLNQDLSFDGFTVEPSAFGPSGSECYDVALSFFHPKQRLEVSKLVYRYTVDVSDVIPVVIGEPLSWRAY
;
A
#
# COMPACT_ATOMS: atom_id res chain seq x y z
N MET A 1 22.49 5.20 29.21
CA MET A 1 21.41 4.93 30.17
C MET A 1 20.24 4.38 29.37
N THR A 2 19.97 3.09 29.45
CA THR A 2 18.87 2.43 28.73
C THR A 2 17.53 2.93 29.28
N SER A 3 16.62 3.36 28.40
CA SER A 3 15.38 4.10 28.72
C SER A 3 14.31 3.26 29.49
N SER A 4 14.61 2.01 29.84
CA SER A 4 13.63 1.02 30.32
C SER A 4 13.14 1.20 31.77
N SER A 5 13.54 2.25 32.50
CA SER A 5 13.17 2.43 33.92
C SER A 5 12.58 3.80 34.27
N LEU A 6 12.36 4.68 33.30
CA LEU A 6 11.76 5.99 33.58
C LEU A 6 10.26 5.84 33.80
N LYS A 7 9.77 6.36 34.92
CA LYS A 7 8.32 6.49 35.16
C LYS A 7 7.80 7.66 34.33
N PRO A 8 6.58 7.58 33.75
CA PRO A 8 6.03 8.66 32.92
C PRO A 8 5.86 9.96 33.70
N GLU A 9 5.59 9.88 35.01
CA GLU A 9 5.53 11.01 35.95
C GLU A 9 6.82 11.85 36.02
N LEU A 10 7.96 11.29 35.59
CA LEU A 10 9.27 11.95 35.61
C LEU A 10 9.62 12.60 34.26
N LEU A 11 8.78 12.43 33.24
CA LEU A 11 8.99 12.99 31.92
C LEU A 11 8.19 14.28 31.77
N ASP A 12 8.85 15.31 31.23
CA ASP A 12 8.13 16.50 30.79
C ASP A 12 7.32 16.19 29.51
N GLU A 13 6.49 17.15 29.10
CA GLU A 13 5.60 16.97 27.95
C GLU A 13 6.38 16.75 26.64
N GLN A 14 7.54 17.39 26.49
CA GLN A 14 8.41 17.22 25.33
C GLN A 14 8.94 15.78 25.27
N ALA A 15 9.40 15.24 26.40
CA ALA A 15 9.89 13.88 26.51
C ALA A 15 8.76 12.87 26.28
N LEU A 16 7.57 13.08 26.85
CA LEU A 16 6.40 12.24 26.59
C LEU A 16 6.00 12.23 25.11
N TYR A 17 6.13 13.37 24.42
CA TYR A 17 5.83 13.49 23.01
C TYR A 17 6.81 12.70 22.13
N HIS A 18 8.11 12.73 22.42
CA HIS A 18 9.15 12.03 21.64
C HIS A 18 9.38 10.57 22.06
N HIS A 19 8.92 10.17 23.24
CA HIS A 19 9.17 8.84 23.80
C HIS A 19 8.68 7.67 22.91
N PRO A 20 7.48 7.71 22.28
CA PRO A 20 7.07 6.65 21.36
C PRO A 20 8.05 6.41 20.22
N PHE A 21 8.56 7.47 19.60
CA PHE A 21 9.53 7.37 18.51
C PHE A 21 10.88 6.81 19.01
N ALA A 22 11.35 7.25 20.18
CA ALA A 22 12.58 6.75 20.77
C ALA A 22 12.49 5.25 21.12
N VAL A 23 11.35 4.80 21.65
CA VAL A 23 11.10 3.37 21.95
C VAL A 23 11.11 2.54 20.67
N THR A 24 10.44 3.01 19.61
CA THR A 24 10.42 2.28 18.33
C THR A 24 11.78 2.28 17.66
N GLU A 25 12.54 3.37 17.74
CA GLU A 25 13.89 3.46 17.19
C GLU A 25 14.86 2.52 17.92
N GLU A 26 14.71 2.36 19.23
CA GLU A 26 15.52 1.40 20.00
C GLU A 26 15.21 -0.06 19.65
N ILE A 27 13.93 -0.38 19.40
CA ILE A 27 13.48 -1.75 19.11
C ILE A 27 13.80 -2.14 17.65
N TYR A 28 13.54 -1.25 16.69
CA TYR A 28 13.62 -1.56 15.25
C TYR A 28 14.80 -0.90 14.52
N GLY A 29 15.55 -0.02 15.17
CA GLY A 29 16.55 0.83 14.50
C GLY A 29 15.91 2.04 13.82
N ALA A 30 16.53 2.55 12.75
CA ALA A 30 16.12 3.81 12.11
C ALA A 30 14.66 3.76 11.61
N THR A 31 13.76 4.36 12.38
CA THR A 31 12.34 4.50 12.04
C THR A 31 12.17 5.66 11.06
N ARG A 32 11.75 5.39 9.82
CA ARG A 32 11.64 6.40 8.74
C ARG A 32 10.22 6.52 8.16
N SER A 33 9.22 6.53 9.03
CA SER A 33 7.82 6.53 8.61
C SER A 33 6.94 7.22 9.65
N VAL A 34 7.10 8.54 9.79
CA VAL A 34 6.31 9.35 10.72
C VAL A 34 5.30 10.20 9.94
N ILE A 35 4.01 10.03 10.24
CA ILE A 35 2.93 10.81 9.65
C ILE A 35 2.57 11.94 10.62
N ALA A 36 2.78 13.19 10.21
CA ALA A 36 2.32 14.34 10.98
C ALA A 36 0.81 14.52 10.81
N SER A 37 0.15 15.18 11.76
CA SER A 37 -1.27 15.50 11.60
C SER A 37 -1.63 16.87 12.14
N ALA A 38 -2.59 17.50 11.49
CA ALA A 38 -3.09 18.83 11.82
C ALA A 38 -4.60 18.76 12.02
N LYS A 39 -5.08 19.01 13.24
CA LYS A 39 -6.51 18.95 13.59
C LYS A 39 -7.09 20.34 13.75
N LEU A 40 -7.92 20.77 12.80
CA LEU A 40 -8.72 21.98 12.90
C LEU A 40 -9.93 21.75 13.81
N ARG A 41 -10.19 22.74 14.65
CA ARG A 41 -11.33 22.84 15.56
C ARG A 41 -11.69 24.32 15.77
N PRO A 42 -12.87 24.64 16.31
CA PRO A 42 -13.23 26.05 16.53
C PRO A 42 -12.17 26.79 17.34
N GLY A 43 -11.69 27.91 16.81
CA GLY A 43 -10.68 28.78 17.40
C GLY A 43 -9.23 28.30 17.28
N GLY A 44 -8.91 27.19 16.60
CA GLY A 44 -7.53 26.72 16.54
C GLY A 44 -7.22 25.48 15.69
N ILE A 45 -5.93 25.16 15.63
CA ILE A 45 -5.39 23.98 14.96
C ILE A 45 -4.35 23.30 15.84
N ASP A 46 -4.52 22.00 16.08
CA ASP A 46 -3.58 21.19 16.87
C ASP A 46 -2.56 20.54 15.93
N LEU A 47 -1.29 20.93 16.04
CA LEU A 47 -0.15 20.40 15.25
C LEU A 47 0.70 19.39 16.04
N ASP A 48 0.44 19.25 17.34
CA ASP A 48 1.20 18.42 18.28
C ASP A 48 0.81 16.94 18.22
N ARG A 49 0.70 16.38 17.01
CA ARG A 49 0.30 14.98 16.85
C ARG A 49 1.00 14.34 15.67
N TYR A 50 1.56 13.15 15.91
CA TYR A 50 2.11 12.31 14.86
C TYR A 50 1.80 10.84 15.10
N TYR A 51 2.05 10.05 14.06
CA TYR A 51 1.86 8.62 14.03
C TYR A 51 3.11 7.96 13.46
N ILE A 52 3.59 6.93 14.13
CA ILE A 52 4.64 6.05 13.62
C ILE A 52 3.94 4.98 12.80
N ASP A 53 4.22 4.95 11.51
CA ASP A 53 3.70 3.97 10.57
C ASP A 53 4.66 2.78 10.45
N PHE A 54 4.10 1.61 10.69
CA PHE A 54 4.80 0.33 10.67
C PHE A 54 4.73 -0.36 9.30
N THR A 55 4.00 0.20 8.32
CA THR A 55 3.79 -0.41 6.99
C THR A 55 5.07 -0.66 6.21
N ALA A 56 6.01 0.29 6.28
CA ALA A 56 7.25 0.24 5.52
C ALA A 56 8.38 -0.51 6.27
N MET A 57 8.12 -1.00 7.49
CA MET A 57 9.10 -1.81 8.21
C MET A 57 9.05 -3.25 7.66
N ASP A 58 10.22 -3.81 7.30
CA ASP A 58 10.41 -5.06 6.54
C ASP A 58 9.95 -6.37 7.23
N GLY A 59 8.97 -6.34 8.15
CA GLY A 59 8.52 -7.52 8.89
C GLY A 59 7.05 -7.49 9.31
N ARG A 60 6.42 -8.67 9.42
CA ARG A 60 5.19 -8.81 10.20
C ARG A 60 5.56 -8.58 11.66
N HIS A 61 5.12 -7.49 12.27
CA HIS A 61 5.27 -7.28 13.72
C HIS A 61 4.68 -8.47 14.45
N THR A 62 5.48 -9.16 15.27
CA THR A 62 4.96 -10.24 16.10
C THR A 62 4.15 -9.65 17.26
N LEU A 63 3.29 -10.47 17.87
CA LEU A 63 2.62 -10.06 19.10
C LEU A 63 3.63 -9.74 20.21
N GLU A 64 4.79 -10.41 20.19
CA GLU A 64 5.88 -10.16 21.12
C GLU A 64 6.48 -8.77 20.93
N ASP A 65 6.78 -8.36 19.69
CA ASP A 65 7.32 -7.04 19.40
C ASP A 65 6.32 -5.93 19.77
N ALA A 66 5.04 -6.12 19.43
CA ALA A 66 3.98 -5.21 19.84
C ALA A 66 3.88 -5.13 21.37
N GLY A 67 3.99 -6.27 22.08
CA GLY A 67 4.04 -6.33 23.52
C GLY A 67 5.18 -5.51 24.12
N ARG A 68 6.41 -5.67 23.60
CA ARG A 68 7.60 -4.93 24.05
C ARG A 68 7.45 -3.42 23.88
N ILE A 69 6.88 -2.97 22.75
CA ILE A 69 6.59 -1.54 22.53
C ILE A 69 5.58 -1.07 23.58
N LEU A 70 4.44 -1.74 23.69
CA LEU A 70 3.36 -1.34 24.57
C LEU A 70 3.78 -1.30 26.05
N ASP A 71 4.61 -2.24 26.49
CA ASP A 71 5.15 -2.25 27.86
C ASP A 71 6.00 -1.01 28.15
N ARG A 72 6.83 -0.60 27.17
CA ARG A 72 7.67 0.60 27.27
C ARG A 72 6.90 1.91 27.08
N LEU A 73 5.70 1.84 26.53
CA LEU A 73 4.76 2.95 26.44
C LEU A 73 3.71 2.93 27.57
N TRP A 74 3.95 2.12 28.61
CA TRP A 74 3.11 2.00 29.80
C TRP A 74 1.64 1.70 29.46
N PHE A 75 1.41 0.79 28.51
CA PHE A 75 0.08 0.38 28.12
C PHE A 75 -0.67 -0.30 29.29
N PRO A 76 -1.93 0.08 29.57
CA PRO A 76 -2.65 -0.41 30.75
C PRO A 76 -2.80 -1.93 30.76
N ASN A 77 -2.47 -2.57 31.88
CA ASN A 77 -2.64 -4.01 32.04
C ASN A 77 -4.10 -4.45 31.90
N SER A 78 -5.06 -3.60 32.30
CA SER A 78 -6.49 -3.83 32.16
C SER A 78 -6.93 -3.98 30.70
N ALA A 79 -6.22 -3.37 29.74
CA ALA A 79 -6.51 -3.43 28.32
C ALA A 79 -5.75 -4.52 27.56
N ARG A 80 -4.76 -5.18 28.20
CA ARG A 80 -3.83 -6.10 27.53
C ARG A 80 -4.52 -7.29 26.88
N ALA A 81 -5.46 -7.92 27.58
CA ALA A 81 -6.19 -9.07 27.05
C ALA A 81 -6.98 -8.70 25.78
N ARG A 82 -7.69 -7.57 25.82
CA ARG A 82 -8.45 -7.03 24.67
C ARG A 82 -7.53 -6.68 23.50
N PHE A 83 -6.36 -6.09 23.76
CA PHE A 83 -5.37 -5.81 22.72
C PHE A 83 -4.86 -7.10 22.07
N ASN A 84 -4.47 -8.10 22.87
CA ASN A 84 -3.94 -9.36 22.35
C ASN A 84 -4.98 -10.11 21.50
N GLU A 85 -6.24 -10.11 21.92
CA GLU A 85 -7.35 -10.68 21.14
C GLU A 85 -7.53 -9.94 19.80
N ALA A 86 -7.55 -8.59 19.84
CA ALA A 86 -7.62 -7.77 18.62
C ALA A 86 -6.44 -8.04 17.68
N PHE A 87 -5.22 -8.18 18.22
CA PHE A 87 -4.02 -8.49 17.46
C PHE A 87 -4.05 -9.88 16.85
N GLN A 88 -4.49 -10.90 17.59
CA GLN A 88 -4.64 -12.24 17.04
C GLN A 88 -5.67 -12.29 15.90
N ARG A 89 -6.76 -11.52 16.04
CA ARG A 89 -7.84 -11.48 15.05
C ARG A 89 -7.51 -10.65 13.81
N LEU A 90 -6.92 -9.46 14.00
CA LEU A 90 -6.72 -8.45 12.97
C LEU A 90 -5.29 -8.44 12.42
N GLY A 91 -4.37 -9.13 13.09
CA GLY A 91 -2.98 -9.25 12.71
C GLY A 91 -2.11 -8.13 13.28
N ARG A 92 -1.39 -7.45 12.39
CA ARG A 92 -0.27 -6.57 12.73
C ARG A 92 -0.67 -5.28 13.47
N LEU A 93 0.27 -4.76 14.26
CA LEU A 93 0.28 -3.37 14.70
C LEU A 93 0.56 -2.47 13.48
N ARG A 94 -0.32 -1.51 13.22
CA ARG A 94 -0.24 -0.60 12.07
C ARG A 94 0.35 0.75 12.42
N PHE A 95 -0.11 1.34 13.52
CA PHE A 95 0.35 2.67 13.94
C PHE A 95 0.54 2.75 15.45
N ILE A 96 1.51 3.56 15.86
CA ILE A 96 1.57 4.14 17.21
C ILE A 96 1.40 5.65 17.08
N GLY A 97 0.29 6.17 17.58
CA GLY A 97 -0.02 7.60 17.58
C GLY A 97 0.28 8.25 18.91
N VAL A 98 0.71 9.51 18.87
CA VAL A 98 0.87 10.36 20.05
C VAL A 98 0.32 11.75 19.78
N GLY A 99 -0.31 12.34 20.79
CA GLY A 99 -0.71 13.75 20.76
C GLY A 99 -1.79 14.06 21.79
N PRO A 100 -2.26 15.31 21.85
CA PRO A 100 -3.19 15.74 22.87
C PRO A 100 -4.57 15.08 22.72
N SER A 101 -5.15 14.75 23.87
CA SER A 101 -6.51 14.24 24.09
C SER A 101 -6.95 14.72 25.48
N HIS A 102 -8.09 15.39 25.63
CA HIS A 102 -8.58 15.94 26.92
C HIS A 102 -7.60 16.87 27.63
N GLY A 103 -6.81 17.63 26.87
CA GLY A 103 -5.79 18.51 27.43
C GLY A 103 -4.58 17.76 28.03
N ARG A 104 -4.48 16.44 27.83
CA ARG A 104 -3.36 15.60 28.26
C ARG A 104 -2.71 14.91 27.06
N MET A 105 -1.47 14.46 27.23
CA MET A 105 -0.82 13.61 26.23
C MET A 105 -1.46 12.23 26.22
N ALA A 106 -1.79 11.70 25.04
CA ALA A 106 -2.32 10.36 24.89
C ALA A 106 -1.54 9.57 23.84
N TYR A 107 -1.34 8.28 24.12
CA TYR A 107 -0.80 7.31 23.18
C TYR A 107 -1.92 6.47 22.59
N ARG A 108 -1.72 5.99 21.37
CA ARG A 108 -2.72 5.23 20.62
C ARG A 108 -2.06 4.09 19.88
N ALA A 109 -2.58 2.88 20.02
CA ALA A 109 -2.09 1.70 19.32
C ALA A 109 -3.16 1.21 18.36
N TYR A 110 -2.81 1.15 17.08
CA TYR A 110 -3.71 0.77 16.01
C TYR A 110 -3.33 -0.62 15.50
N VAL A 111 -4.30 -1.53 15.45
CA VAL A 111 -4.09 -2.93 15.04
C VAL A 111 -5.02 -3.25 13.88
N GLY A 112 -4.50 -3.93 12.85
CA GLY A 112 -5.23 -4.24 11.62
C GLY A 112 -4.88 -3.28 10.49
N PHE A 113 -5.89 -2.74 9.82
CA PHE A 113 -5.83 -2.03 8.53
C PHE A 113 -5.23 -2.89 7.41
N SER A 114 -6.07 -3.19 6.43
CA SER A 114 -5.68 -3.93 5.25
C SER A 114 -4.84 -3.05 4.32
N ASP A 115 -3.83 -3.61 3.66
CA ASP A 115 -3.17 -2.95 2.53
C ASP A 115 -4.03 -2.98 1.25
N GLN A 116 -5.16 -3.68 1.29
CA GLN A 116 -6.11 -3.85 0.21
C GLN A 116 -7.49 -3.38 0.66
N MET A 117 -8.14 -2.50 -0.11
CA MET A 117 -9.51 -2.03 0.15
C MET A 117 -10.54 -3.16 -0.03
N LEU A 118 -10.62 -4.04 0.96
CA LEU A 118 -11.58 -5.13 1.01
C LEU A 118 -12.75 -4.67 1.87
N ARG A 119 -13.97 -4.72 1.32
CA ARG A 119 -15.21 -4.50 2.08
C ARG A 119 -15.26 -5.45 3.27
N ARG A 120 -14.97 -4.95 4.47
CA ARG A 120 -14.95 -5.76 5.70
C ARG A 120 -15.39 -4.91 6.90
N GLN A 121 -16.15 -5.53 7.80
CA GLN A 121 -16.48 -4.97 9.11
C GLN A 121 -15.35 -5.28 10.10
N ASP A 122 -15.12 -4.37 11.06
CA ASP A 122 -14.05 -4.47 12.07
C ASP A 122 -12.66 -4.74 11.47
N THR A 123 -12.25 -3.97 10.47
CA THR A 123 -10.93 -4.13 9.81
C THR A 123 -9.76 -3.63 10.63
N ALA A 124 -10.01 -2.73 11.59
CA ALA A 124 -9.02 -2.29 12.54
C ALA A 124 -9.63 -1.94 13.89
N MET A 125 -8.77 -1.89 14.90
CA MET A 125 -9.09 -1.38 16.23
C MET A 125 -7.99 -0.44 16.71
N SER A 126 -8.37 0.54 17.54
CA SER A 126 -7.39 1.36 18.26
C SER A 126 -7.68 1.40 19.75
N PHE A 127 -6.58 1.50 20.51
CA PHE A 127 -6.58 1.60 21.95
C PHE A 127 -5.88 2.90 22.31
N ASP A 128 -6.61 3.83 22.93
CA ASP A 128 -6.10 5.13 23.36
C ASP A 128 -5.88 5.09 24.88
N TRP A 129 -4.73 5.55 25.39
CA TRP A 129 -4.46 5.60 26.83
C TRP A 129 -3.62 6.82 27.21
N GLU A 130 -3.70 7.20 28.49
CA GLU A 130 -2.79 8.18 29.09
C GLU A 130 -1.49 7.46 29.52
N PRO A 131 -0.29 7.96 29.20
CA PRO A 131 0.97 7.32 29.58
C PRO A 131 1.07 7.11 31.10
N GLY A 132 1.07 5.85 31.55
CA GLY A 132 1.08 5.49 32.98
C GLY A 132 -0.26 5.62 33.70
N GLY A 133 -1.32 5.98 32.98
CA GLY A 133 -2.70 6.09 33.49
C GLY A 133 -3.62 5.00 32.92
N ASP A 134 -4.90 5.35 32.84
CA ASP A 134 -5.95 4.44 32.38
C ASP A 134 -6.16 4.45 30.87
N LEU A 135 -6.87 3.42 30.40
CA LEU A 135 -7.39 3.37 29.03
C LEU A 135 -8.42 4.49 28.86
N LEU A 136 -8.26 5.29 27.82
CA LEU A 136 -9.14 6.42 27.51
C LEU A 136 -10.27 6.01 26.56
N ALA A 137 -10.00 5.18 25.56
CA ALA A 137 -10.99 4.74 24.59
C ALA A 137 -10.57 3.48 23.83
N ILE A 138 -11.56 2.73 23.35
CA ILE A 138 -11.39 1.72 22.28
C ILE A 138 -12.24 2.15 21.09
N LYS A 139 -11.65 2.08 19.89
CA LYS A 139 -12.35 2.42 18.64
C LYS A 139 -12.29 1.26 17.67
N HIS A 140 -13.39 1.06 16.97
CA HIS A 140 -13.54 0.12 15.88
C HIS A 140 -13.54 0.88 14.55
N TYR A 141 -12.87 0.30 13.57
CA TYR A 141 -12.75 0.86 12.24
C TYR A 141 -13.37 -0.13 11.26
N ASP A 142 -14.34 0.33 10.49
CA ASP A 142 -14.94 -0.41 9.40
C ASP A 142 -14.45 0.16 8.07
N GLU A 143 -14.05 -0.71 7.15
CA GLU A 143 -13.59 -0.31 5.82
C GLU A 143 -14.57 -0.85 4.77
N PRO A 144 -15.60 -0.07 4.40
CA PRO A 144 -16.46 -0.37 3.26
C PRO A 144 -15.72 -0.31 1.90
N GLY A 145 -14.42 -0.05 1.90
CA GLY A 145 -13.58 0.06 0.71
C GLY A 145 -13.84 1.35 -0.07
N SER A 146 -13.61 1.31 -1.39
CA SER A 146 -13.98 2.41 -2.28
C SER A 146 -15.50 2.45 -2.46
N VAL A 147 -16.10 3.58 -2.09
CA VAL A 147 -17.54 3.84 -2.18
C VAL A 147 -17.82 5.05 -3.08
N PRO A 148 -19.01 5.18 -3.68
CA PRO A 148 -19.38 6.36 -4.46
C PRO A 148 -19.36 7.64 -3.61
N ASP A 149 -19.18 8.80 -4.26
CA ASP A 149 -19.11 10.09 -3.55
C ASP A 149 -20.39 10.39 -2.75
N GLU A 150 -21.56 9.97 -3.24
CA GLU A 150 -22.83 10.10 -2.52
C GLU A 150 -22.81 9.39 -1.16
N GLU A 151 -22.21 8.20 -1.09
CA GLU A 151 -22.07 7.44 0.16
C GLU A 151 -21.06 8.10 1.11
N LYS A 152 -19.98 8.68 0.55
CA LYS A 152 -19.02 9.50 1.33
C LYS A 152 -19.71 10.72 1.93
N HIS A 153 -20.47 11.46 1.13
CA HIS A 153 -21.21 12.64 1.59
C HIS A 153 -22.23 12.28 2.68
N ALA A 154 -22.98 11.19 2.50
CA ALA A 154 -23.92 10.70 3.51
C ALA A 154 -23.21 10.37 4.84
N ALA A 155 -22.05 9.71 4.78
CA ALA A 155 -21.26 9.40 5.98
C ALA A 155 -20.77 10.66 6.70
N ILE A 156 -20.36 11.72 5.98
CA ILE A 156 -19.97 13.00 6.60
C ILE A 156 -21.15 13.65 7.32
N ALA A 157 -22.30 13.70 6.65
CA ALA A 157 -23.51 14.25 7.23
C ALA A 157 -23.91 13.50 8.51
N GLU A 158 -23.80 12.17 8.51
CA GLU A 158 -24.02 11.34 9.70
C GLU A 158 -23.00 11.62 10.82
N ALA A 159 -21.71 11.72 10.50
CA ALA A 159 -20.66 12.01 11.48
C ALA A 159 -20.80 13.39 12.14
N LEU A 160 -21.35 14.35 11.40
CA LEU A 160 -21.60 15.71 11.85
C LEU A 160 -23.04 15.93 12.36
N ALA A 161 -23.88 14.89 12.34
CA ALA A 161 -25.23 14.97 12.87
C ALA A 161 -25.20 15.44 14.33
N ASP A 162 -26.06 16.40 14.65
CA ASP A 162 -26.16 17.05 15.96
C ASP A 162 -24.92 17.80 16.46
N ALA A 163 -23.89 17.99 15.62
CA ALA A 163 -22.72 18.78 15.97
C ALA A 163 -23.08 20.27 16.12
N LYS A 164 -22.51 20.93 17.13
CA LYS A 164 -22.78 22.32 17.48
C LYS A 164 -21.52 23.18 17.32
N PRO A 165 -21.63 24.40 16.76
CA PRO A 165 -22.84 25.01 16.19
C PRO A 165 -23.27 24.37 14.86
N ASN A 166 -24.58 24.21 14.64
CA ASN A 166 -25.11 23.57 13.42
C ASN A 166 -24.68 24.29 12.13
N ALA A 167 -24.53 25.62 12.18
CA ALA A 167 -24.07 26.41 11.03
C ALA A 167 -22.63 26.03 10.63
N LEU A 168 -21.75 25.87 11.63
CA LEU A 168 -20.38 25.41 11.40
C LEU A 168 -20.35 23.96 10.88
N ALA A 169 -21.17 23.08 11.46
CA ALA A 169 -21.25 21.69 11.01
C ALA A 169 -21.63 21.58 9.52
N ARG A 170 -22.63 22.34 9.07
CA ARG A 170 -23.02 22.38 7.65
C ARG A 170 -21.93 22.93 6.74
N GLU A 171 -21.20 23.94 7.21
CA GLU A 171 -20.11 24.52 6.43
C GLU A 171 -18.92 23.57 6.33
N VAL A 172 -18.59 22.86 7.41
CA VAL A 172 -17.59 21.78 7.42
C VAL A 172 -18.01 20.64 6.49
N GLU A 173 -19.26 20.20 6.54
CA GLU A 173 -19.81 19.19 5.62
C GLU A 173 -19.64 19.61 4.15
N ARG A 174 -20.04 20.85 3.83
CA ARG A 174 -19.95 21.40 2.47
C ARG A 174 -18.51 21.47 1.97
N LEU A 175 -17.58 21.99 2.79
CA LEU A 175 -16.18 22.18 2.42
C LEU A 175 -15.41 20.86 2.34
N THR A 176 -15.63 19.93 3.27
CA THR A 176 -15.02 18.58 3.21
C THR A 176 -15.56 17.79 2.02
N GLY A 177 -16.85 17.93 1.71
CA GLY A 177 -17.43 17.39 0.48
C GLY A 177 -16.77 17.95 -0.79
N ARG A 178 -16.46 19.25 -0.82
CA ARG A 178 -15.71 19.86 -1.93
C ARG A 178 -14.29 19.29 -2.04
N ILE A 179 -13.58 19.13 -0.92
CA ILE A 179 -12.25 18.50 -0.89
C ILE A 179 -12.31 17.08 -1.48
N ILE A 180 -13.34 16.29 -1.13
CA ILE A 180 -13.52 14.94 -1.68
C ILE A 180 -13.78 14.96 -3.18
N GLY A 181 -14.62 15.87 -3.66
CA GLY A 181 -14.92 16.00 -5.09
C GLY A 181 -13.75 16.53 -5.93
N GLU A 182 -12.85 17.31 -5.33
CA GLU A 182 -11.64 17.85 -5.96
C GLU A 182 -10.42 16.92 -5.80
N ALA A 183 -10.46 15.97 -4.86
CA ALA A 183 -9.36 15.06 -4.60
C ALA A 183 -9.08 14.14 -5.78
N ARG A 184 -7.79 13.93 -6.06
CA ARG A 184 -7.31 13.03 -7.10
C ARG A 184 -6.94 11.67 -6.50
N GLY A 185 -7.62 10.62 -6.94
CA GLY A 185 -7.34 9.22 -6.56
C GLY A 185 -8.57 8.47 -6.04
N ASP A 186 -8.39 7.16 -5.82
CA ASP A 186 -9.39 6.34 -5.15
C ASP A 186 -9.38 6.66 -3.65
N LEU A 187 -10.56 6.94 -3.11
CA LEU A 187 -10.74 7.36 -1.73
C LEU A 187 -11.49 6.28 -0.97
N ALA A 188 -10.80 5.66 -0.01
CA ALA A 188 -11.38 4.71 0.92
C ALA A 188 -12.18 5.46 1.96
N LEU A 189 -13.41 5.01 2.21
CA LEU A 189 -14.15 5.40 3.39
C LEU A 189 -13.75 4.46 4.54
N ILE A 190 -13.38 5.02 5.68
CA ILE A 190 -13.15 4.31 6.94
C ILE A 190 -14.08 4.91 7.98
N LEU A 191 -15.03 4.12 8.45
CA LEU A 191 -15.96 4.53 9.50
C LEU A 191 -15.35 4.21 10.85
N VAL A 192 -15.25 5.21 11.72
CA VAL A 192 -14.69 5.05 13.07
C VAL A 192 -15.81 5.17 14.08
N ARG A 193 -16.01 4.09 14.83
CA ARG A 193 -17.00 3.99 15.91
C ARG A 193 -16.28 3.81 17.22
N GLU A 194 -16.48 4.74 18.15
CA GLU A 194 -15.98 4.60 19.52
C GLU A 194 -16.95 3.73 20.32
N THR A 195 -16.51 2.56 20.77
CA THR A 195 -17.39 1.61 21.50
C THR A 195 -17.74 2.13 22.90
N GLU A 196 -16.93 3.04 23.44
CA GLU A 196 -17.06 3.62 24.77
C GLU A 196 -17.07 5.17 24.68
N GLY A 197 -17.93 5.75 23.82
CA GLY A 197 -18.09 7.21 23.70
C GLY A 197 -19.09 7.66 22.62
N PRO A 198 -19.53 8.93 22.58
CA PRO A 198 -20.49 9.44 21.60
C PRO A 198 -19.85 9.75 20.22
N ARG A 199 -18.60 9.31 19.99
CA ARG A 199 -17.79 9.76 18.87
C ARG A 199 -18.02 8.88 17.64
N ASN A 200 -18.67 9.47 16.66
CA ASN A 200 -18.63 9.01 15.28
C ASN A 200 -17.69 9.92 14.50
N SER A 201 -16.71 9.33 13.83
CA SER A 201 -15.89 10.06 12.88
C SER A 201 -15.71 9.25 11.63
N VAL A 202 -15.55 9.95 10.52
CA VAL A 202 -15.30 9.38 9.22
C VAL A 202 -13.88 9.76 8.83
N ALA A 203 -13.07 8.76 8.54
CA ALA A 203 -11.76 8.93 7.96
C ALA A 203 -11.80 8.57 6.48
N PHE A 204 -11.06 9.32 5.68
CA PHE A 204 -10.93 9.15 4.25
C PHE A 204 -9.45 8.93 3.95
N ASN A 205 -9.14 7.77 3.37
CA ASN A 205 -7.77 7.40 3.00
C ASN A 205 -7.61 7.51 1.48
N TYR A 206 -6.60 8.25 1.02
CA TYR A 206 -6.33 8.48 -0.40
C TYR A 206 -5.37 7.40 -0.94
N TYR A 207 -5.87 6.21 -1.24
CA TYR A 207 -5.03 5.07 -1.62
C TYR A 207 -5.07 4.77 -3.12
N ARG A 208 -4.27 5.53 -3.88
CA ARG A 208 -3.60 5.12 -5.14
C ARG A 208 -2.81 6.33 -5.64
N VAL A 209 -1.64 6.52 -5.06
CA VAL A 209 -0.61 7.50 -5.47
C VAL A 209 -1.07 8.96 -5.30
N ALA A 210 -0.72 9.55 -4.15
CA ALA A 210 -1.09 10.89 -3.72
C ALA A 210 -0.96 11.97 -4.81
N HIS A 211 -2.08 12.50 -5.31
CA HIS A 211 -2.10 13.63 -6.25
C HIS A 211 -2.91 14.83 -5.78
N THR A 212 -3.41 14.83 -4.54
CA THR A 212 -4.01 16.04 -3.95
C THR A 212 -2.95 16.75 -3.11
N ARG A 213 -2.23 17.69 -3.72
CA ARG A 213 -1.40 18.61 -2.95
C ARG A 213 -2.34 19.57 -2.19
N LEU A 214 -1.88 20.15 -1.08
CA LEU A 214 -2.66 21.14 -0.34
C LEU A 214 -3.12 22.30 -1.26
N GLU A 215 -2.29 22.65 -2.24
CA GLU A 215 -2.59 23.66 -3.28
C GLU A 215 -3.75 23.28 -4.21
N ASP A 216 -3.97 21.99 -4.48
CA ASP A 216 -5.08 21.52 -5.34
C ASP A 216 -6.45 21.70 -4.68
N VAL A 217 -6.49 21.76 -3.34
CA VAL A 217 -7.71 21.93 -2.52
C VAL A 217 -7.64 23.19 -1.66
N ALA A 218 -6.76 24.14 -2.01
CA ALA A 218 -6.45 25.30 -1.19
C ALA A 218 -7.70 26.12 -0.86
N ASP A 219 -8.56 26.40 -1.84
CA ASP A 219 -9.78 27.18 -1.61
C ASP A 219 -10.69 26.56 -0.53
N ALA A 220 -10.86 25.24 -0.56
CA ALA A 220 -11.70 24.54 0.39
C ALA A 220 -11.05 24.47 1.77
N VAL A 221 -9.73 24.30 1.83
CA VAL A 221 -8.95 24.34 3.07
C VAL A 221 -8.96 25.75 3.69
N GLU A 222 -8.79 26.81 2.90
CA GLU A 222 -8.90 28.19 3.37
C GLU A 222 -10.33 28.48 3.87
N GLY A 223 -11.34 27.94 3.20
CA GLY A 223 -12.71 27.96 3.67
C GLY A 223 -12.86 27.30 5.06
N LEU A 224 -12.20 26.16 5.29
CA LEU A 224 -12.24 25.48 6.60
C LEU A 224 -11.51 26.29 7.66
N VAL A 225 -10.33 26.81 7.34
CA VAL A 225 -9.54 27.69 8.22
C VAL A 225 -10.36 28.90 8.67
N ALA A 226 -11.07 29.54 7.73
CA ALA A 226 -11.94 30.66 8.01
C ALA A 226 -13.18 30.24 8.81
N ALA A 227 -13.84 29.14 8.46
CA ALA A 227 -15.02 28.64 9.16
C ALA A 227 -14.72 28.26 10.61
N PHE A 228 -13.54 27.70 10.87
CA PHE A 228 -13.06 27.39 12.21
C PHE A 228 -12.50 28.60 12.97
N GLU A 229 -12.47 29.79 12.37
CA GLU A 229 -11.90 30.99 12.99
C GLU A 229 -10.45 30.77 13.48
N THR A 230 -9.65 30.04 12.67
CA THR A 230 -8.30 29.64 13.08
C THR A 230 -7.36 30.85 13.07
N PRO A 231 -6.59 31.10 14.14
CA PRO A 231 -5.67 32.25 14.20
C PRO A 231 -4.62 32.22 13.10
N ALA A 232 -4.34 33.38 12.49
CA ALA A 232 -3.38 33.49 11.38
C ALA A 232 -1.97 32.97 11.72
N ALA A 233 -1.53 33.14 12.97
CA ALA A 233 -0.25 32.60 13.44
C ALA A 233 -0.22 31.07 13.41
N SER A 234 -1.32 30.42 13.81
CA SER A 234 -1.44 28.96 13.79
C SER A 234 -1.54 28.41 12.36
N VAL A 235 -2.20 29.14 11.46
CA VAL A 235 -2.24 28.82 10.02
C VAL A 235 -0.84 28.92 9.41
N ALA A 236 -0.08 29.97 9.74
CA ALA A 236 1.31 30.12 9.28
C ALA A 236 2.21 28.98 9.78
N ALA A 237 2.09 28.62 11.07
CA ALA A 237 2.81 27.48 11.64
C ALA A 237 2.44 26.17 10.94
N TRP A 238 1.16 25.94 10.65
CA TRP A 238 0.71 24.76 9.94
C TRP A 238 1.27 24.69 8.52
N ARG A 239 1.22 25.81 7.76
CA ARG A 239 1.77 25.86 6.40
C ARG A 239 3.27 25.58 6.38
N ALA A 240 4.03 26.14 7.32
CA ALA A 240 5.46 25.88 7.45
C ALA A 240 5.74 24.40 7.79
N ALA A 241 4.97 23.82 8.72
CA ALA A 241 5.10 22.40 9.09
C ALA A 241 4.66 21.44 7.97
N SER A 242 3.81 21.91 7.04
CA SER A 242 3.27 21.14 5.92
C SER A 242 4.04 21.35 4.62
N GLU A 243 5.05 22.22 4.59
CA GLU A 243 5.75 22.57 3.37
C GLU A 243 6.42 21.33 2.74
N GLY A 244 6.08 21.03 1.48
CA GLY A 244 6.55 19.83 0.79
C GLY A 244 5.89 18.51 1.21
N LEU A 245 5.00 18.53 2.22
CA LEU A 245 4.24 17.35 2.65
C LEU A 245 2.93 17.23 1.87
N ARG A 246 2.53 15.99 1.61
CA ARG A 246 1.25 15.66 0.95
C ARG A 246 0.23 15.22 1.97
N ILE A 247 -1.04 15.56 1.74
CA ILE A 247 -2.14 14.99 2.54
C ILE A 247 -2.25 13.51 2.18
N THR A 248 -2.11 12.64 3.18
CA THR A 248 -2.26 11.18 3.04
C THR A 248 -3.67 10.73 3.38
N ASP A 249 -4.29 11.38 4.36
CA ASP A 249 -5.61 11.06 4.86
C ASP A 249 -6.31 12.33 5.37
N MET A 250 -7.65 12.31 5.40
CA MET A 250 -8.46 13.33 6.04
C MET A 250 -9.53 12.69 6.92
N ALA A 251 -9.69 13.14 8.15
CA ALA A 251 -10.78 12.70 9.01
C ALA A 251 -11.69 13.87 9.39
N VAL A 252 -12.99 13.64 9.37
CA VAL A 252 -14.04 14.60 9.76
C VAL A 252 -14.95 13.95 10.79
N GLY A 253 -15.43 14.74 11.73
CA GLY A 253 -16.41 14.27 12.71
C GLY A 253 -16.64 15.30 13.80
N LYS A 254 -17.19 14.86 14.93
CA LYS A 254 -17.46 15.71 16.09
C LYS A 254 -16.64 15.30 17.32
N GLY A 255 -16.21 16.30 18.07
CA GLY A 255 -15.55 16.19 19.36
C GLY A 255 -16.52 15.88 20.49
N TRP A 256 -15.98 15.73 21.69
CA TRP A 256 -16.71 15.33 22.90
C TRP A 256 -17.52 16.51 23.45
N ASP A 257 -17.04 17.70 23.16
CA ASP A 257 -17.70 18.99 23.29
C ASP A 257 -18.84 19.18 22.27
N GLY A 258 -19.06 18.20 21.38
CA GLY A 258 -20.04 18.27 20.29
C GLY A 258 -19.61 19.15 19.13
N GLN A 259 -18.38 19.68 19.12
CA GLN A 259 -17.90 20.58 18.08
C GLN A 259 -17.36 19.83 16.87
N PRO A 260 -17.59 20.31 15.63
CA PRO A 260 -17.02 19.67 14.44
C PRO A 260 -15.49 19.81 14.43
N PHE A 261 -14.81 18.86 13.79
CA PHE A 261 -13.36 18.93 13.54
C PHE A 261 -13.03 18.37 12.16
N VAL A 262 -11.88 18.81 11.63
CA VAL A 262 -11.24 18.19 10.45
C VAL A 262 -9.79 17.92 10.80
N THR A 263 -9.29 16.70 10.55
CA THR A 263 -7.89 16.33 10.72
C THR A 263 -7.28 16.01 9.38
N PHE A 264 -6.18 16.65 9.04
CA PHE A 264 -5.34 16.29 7.89
C PHE A 264 -4.14 15.49 8.38
N TYR A 265 -3.84 14.38 7.72
CA TYR A 265 -2.63 13.58 7.97
C TYR A 265 -1.67 13.85 6.81
N GLN A 266 -0.39 14.06 7.12
CA GLN A 266 0.56 14.70 6.20
C GLN A 266 1.91 13.99 6.18
N GLY A 267 2.28 13.52 4.98
CA GLY A 267 3.63 13.07 4.62
C GLY A 267 4.16 11.82 5.32
N MET A 268 5.39 11.46 4.95
CA MET A 268 6.25 10.49 5.64
C MET A 268 7.53 11.23 6.03
N LEU A 269 7.67 11.54 7.31
CA LEU A 269 8.82 12.18 7.91
C LEU A 269 9.78 11.12 8.47
N ASP A 270 11.06 11.44 8.50
CA ASP A 270 12.08 10.63 9.17
C ASP A 270 12.07 10.81 10.69
N ARG A 271 11.44 11.88 11.20
CA ARG A 271 11.41 12.23 12.63
C ARG A 271 10.09 12.88 13.01
N PRO A 272 9.69 12.83 14.30
CA PRO A 272 8.58 13.59 14.82
C PRO A 272 8.70 15.08 14.53
N PRO A 273 7.61 15.79 14.20
CA PRO A 273 7.64 17.23 14.13
C PRO A 273 7.98 17.84 15.51
N ALA A 274 8.40 19.10 15.53
CA ALA A 274 8.58 19.78 16.81
C ALA A 274 7.23 19.92 17.52
N LEU A 275 7.22 19.80 18.85
CA LEU A 275 6.08 20.20 19.66
C LEU A 275 5.98 21.74 19.62
N ILE A 276 4.88 22.28 19.12
CA ILE A 276 4.71 23.71 18.84
C ILE A 276 3.96 24.44 19.98
N ARG A 277 3.41 23.69 20.95
CA ARG A 277 2.55 24.25 21.98
C ARG A 277 3.19 25.48 22.69
N PRO A 278 2.56 26.66 22.63
CA PRO A 278 2.95 27.76 23.50
C PRO A 278 2.63 27.35 24.92
N SER A 279 3.61 27.44 25.82
CA SER A 279 3.40 27.34 27.26
C SER A 279 2.39 28.43 27.69
N GLY A 280 1.11 28.06 27.77
CA GLY A 280 0.03 28.90 28.29
C GLY A 280 -1.00 29.35 27.25
N LEU A 281 -2.09 28.58 27.09
CA LEU A 281 -3.43 29.08 26.78
C LEU A 281 -4.44 28.14 27.48
N GLU A 282 -4.92 28.64 28.62
CA GLU A 282 -6.08 28.29 29.46
C GLU A 282 -6.64 26.85 29.44
N GLN A 283 -6.42 26.17 30.57
CA GLN A 283 -7.23 25.05 31.05
C GLN A 283 -8.70 25.48 31.16
N GLN A 284 -9.55 25.00 30.25
CA GLN A 284 -10.98 24.88 30.58
C GLN A 284 -11.15 23.61 31.42
N ALA A 285 -11.40 23.86 32.71
CA ALA A 285 -11.63 22.87 33.75
C ALA A 285 -12.76 21.90 33.37
N LEU A 286 -12.43 20.60 33.33
CA LEU A 286 -13.41 19.51 33.30
C LEU A 286 -13.66 19.02 34.72
N ILE A 287 -14.95 18.90 35.02
CA ILE A 287 -15.58 18.59 36.30
C ILE A 287 -15.23 17.16 36.71
N GLU A 288 -14.58 16.99 37.87
CA GLU A 288 -14.40 15.69 38.52
C GLU A 288 -15.73 15.19 39.13
N GLY A 289 -16.09 13.96 38.81
CA GLY A 289 -17.12 13.18 39.49
C GLY A 289 -16.57 11.78 39.84
N PRO A 290 -16.87 11.23 41.03
CA PRO A 290 -15.99 10.30 41.72
C PRO A 290 -16.12 8.84 41.26
N THR A 291 -14.96 8.19 41.14
CA THR A 291 -14.78 6.73 41.12
C THR A 291 -15.14 6.13 42.48
N PRO A 292 -15.87 5.00 42.56
CA PRO A 292 -15.81 4.12 43.70
C PRO A 292 -14.80 2.99 43.43
N SER A 293 -13.70 3.04 44.17
CA SER A 293 -12.76 1.96 44.38
C SER A 293 -13.44 0.75 45.03
N GLN A 294 -13.09 -0.48 44.61
CA GLN A 294 -13.07 -1.63 45.52
C GLN A 294 -11.86 -2.52 45.27
N GLU A 295 -11.11 -2.65 46.37
CA GLU A 295 -9.95 -3.52 46.59
C GLU A 295 -10.33 -5.02 46.65
N ARG A 296 -9.25 -5.83 46.73
CA ARG A 296 -9.11 -7.21 47.23
C ARG A 296 -8.90 -8.24 46.11
N THR A 297 -7.93 -9.14 46.14
CA THR A 297 -6.92 -9.54 47.13
C THR A 297 -5.91 -10.47 46.43
N SER A 298 -4.66 -10.45 46.89
CA SER A 298 -3.55 -11.35 46.53
C SER A 298 -3.81 -12.84 46.82
N ALA A 299 -3.27 -13.74 46.00
CA ALA A 299 -2.82 -15.08 46.43
C ALA A 299 -1.78 -15.68 45.46
N MET A 300 -0.53 -15.69 45.94
CA MET A 300 0.55 -16.69 45.85
C MET A 300 0.72 -17.64 44.64
N ALA A 301 2.00 -17.71 44.22
CA ALA A 301 2.65 -18.68 43.33
C ALA A 301 2.67 -20.13 43.88
N PRO A 302 3.18 -21.13 43.13
CA PRO A 302 4.64 -21.35 43.14
C PRO A 302 5.28 -21.75 41.79
N GLU A 303 6.61 -21.63 41.80
CA GLU A 303 7.60 -22.07 40.81
C GLU A 303 7.48 -23.55 40.42
N ASN A 304 7.93 -23.90 39.21
CA ASN A 304 8.75 -25.09 39.07
C ASN A 304 9.72 -25.03 37.88
N THR A 305 10.83 -25.72 38.12
CA THR A 305 12.16 -25.61 37.52
C THR A 305 12.36 -26.55 36.33
N LEU A 306 13.13 -26.08 35.34
CA LEU A 306 14.05 -26.72 34.36
C LEU A 306 13.85 -28.20 33.94
N ILE A 307 14.12 -28.49 32.66
CA ILE A 307 15.10 -29.49 32.16
C ILE A 307 15.15 -29.41 30.61
N GLU A 308 16.32 -29.08 30.06
CA GLU A 308 16.75 -29.48 28.71
C GLU A 308 17.39 -30.89 28.77
N PRO A 309 17.44 -31.65 27.66
CA PRO A 309 18.74 -31.75 26.98
C PRO A 309 18.70 -31.91 25.45
N ALA A 310 19.60 -31.16 24.80
CA ALA A 310 20.66 -31.56 23.85
C ALA A 310 20.52 -32.72 22.83
N VAL A 311 20.75 -32.32 21.56
CA VAL A 311 21.73 -32.80 20.54
C VAL A 311 21.55 -34.19 19.90
N HIS A 312 21.47 -34.22 18.56
CA HIS A 312 22.31 -35.08 17.72
C HIS A 312 22.51 -34.52 16.30
N GLU A 313 23.77 -34.48 15.91
CA GLU A 313 24.35 -34.10 14.63
C GLU A 313 24.74 -35.39 13.87
N ALA A 314 24.61 -35.42 12.54
CA ALA A 314 25.39 -36.31 11.67
C ALA A 314 25.32 -35.84 10.21
N ALA A 315 26.50 -35.60 9.64
CA ALA A 315 26.79 -35.37 8.22
C ALA A 315 26.87 -36.68 7.44
N ASP A 316 26.70 -36.65 6.11
CA ASP A 316 27.77 -37.05 5.17
C ASP A 316 27.42 -36.93 3.67
N LEU A 317 28.43 -36.43 2.92
CA LEU A 317 28.98 -36.84 1.61
C LEU A 317 28.15 -36.75 0.30
N LEU A 318 28.70 -35.98 -0.65
CA LEU A 318 28.57 -36.21 -2.10
C LEU A 318 29.93 -36.01 -2.81
N PRO A 319 30.29 -36.85 -3.80
CA PRO A 319 31.57 -36.78 -4.51
C PRO A 319 31.52 -35.92 -5.79
N GLN A 320 32.71 -35.46 -6.18
CA GLN A 320 33.03 -34.69 -7.39
C GLN A 320 33.18 -35.58 -8.63
N GLY A 321 32.95 -35.01 -9.81
CA GLY A 321 33.21 -35.64 -11.11
C GLY A 321 33.67 -34.62 -12.16
N ASP A 322 34.74 -34.99 -12.86
CA ASP A 322 35.57 -34.29 -13.86
C ASP A 322 34.79 -33.76 -15.08
N GLY A 323 35.19 -32.73 -15.84
CA GLY A 323 36.53 -32.35 -16.31
C GLY A 323 36.69 -32.75 -17.79
N HIS A 324 36.40 -31.82 -18.72
CA HIS A 324 36.78 -31.96 -20.13
C HIS A 324 37.21 -30.61 -20.74
N LYS A 325 38.43 -30.60 -21.28
CA LYS A 325 39.05 -29.51 -22.05
C LYS A 325 38.63 -29.57 -23.54
N PRO A 326 38.71 -28.45 -24.27
CA PRO A 326 38.14 -28.30 -25.62
C PRO A 326 39.10 -28.71 -26.74
N CYS A 327 38.55 -29.16 -27.88
CA CYS A 327 39.30 -29.32 -29.11
C CYS A 327 39.29 -28.02 -29.94
N ALA A 328 40.47 -27.68 -30.47
CA ALA A 328 40.72 -26.58 -31.37
C ALA A 328 40.73 -27.10 -32.82
N ALA A 329 39.94 -26.49 -33.71
CA ALA A 329 40.22 -26.34 -35.14
C ALA A 329 39.01 -25.79 -35.89
N CYS A 330 38.96 -24.47 -36.16
CA CYS A 330 38.51 -23.87 -37.42
C CYS A 330 38.45 -22.33 -37.34
N GLU A 331 39.54 -21.67 -37.75
CA GLU A 331 39.54 -20.25 -38.11
C GLU A 331 39.06 -20.09 -39.56
N ALA A 332 37.98 -19.34 -39.76
CA ALA A 332 37.69 -18.70 -41.04
C ALA A 332 36.93 -17.38 -40.78
N ALA A 333 37.47 -16.31 -41.36
CA ALA A 333 37.09 -14.92 -41.15
C ALA A 333 35.63 -14.62 -41.52
N ALA A 334 34.88 -14.06 -40.55
CA ALA A 334 33.62 -13.37 -40.78
C ALA A 334 33.73 -11.93 -40.25
N LYS A 335 33.20 -10.98 -41.03
CA LYS A 335 33.14 -9.54 -40.74
C LYS A 335 32.62 -9.29 -39.32
N ALA A 336 33.25 -8.36 -38.60
CA ALA A 336 32.87 -7.98 -37.24
C ALA A 336 31.42 -7.48 -37.18
N GLU A 337 30.52 -8.36 -36.76
CA GLU A 337 29.20 -8.05 -36.22
C GLU A 337 29.42 -7.28 -34.89
N PRO A 338 28.62 -6.25 -34.56
CA PRO A 338 28.71 -5.61 -33.24
C PRO A 338 28.62 -6.70 -32.16
N PRO A 339 29.38 -6.60 -31.06
CA PRO A 339 29.47 -7.67 -30.08
C PRO A 339 28.07 -8.01 -29.58
N ARG A 340 27.61 -9.22 -29.91
CA ARG A 340 26.38 -9.77 -29.37
C ARG A 340 26.53 -9.76 -27.85
N PRO A 341 25.59 -9.19 -27.08
CA PRO A 341 25.68 -9.17 -25.63
C PRO A 341 25.99 -10.57 -25.12
N LEU A 342 27.04 -10.69 -24.29
CA LEU A 342 27.37 -11.94 -23.62
C LEU A 342 26.12 -12.42 -22.87
N PRO A 343 25.71 -13.69 -22.99
CA PRO A 343 24.57 -14.18 -22.22
C PRO A 343 24.87 -13.98 -20.74
N PRO A 344 23.94 -13.37 -19.96
CA PRO A 344 24.17 -13.11 -18.56
C PRO A 344 24.44 -14.44 -17.83
N SER A 345 25.59 -14.54 -17.17
CA SER A 345 25.97 -15.72 -16.38
C SER A 345 25.27 -15.75 -15.01
N GLY A 346 23.98 -15.41 -14.98
CA GLY A 346 23.13 -15.34 -13.80
C GLY A 346 21.73 -15.88 -14.09
N PRO A 347 20.87 -16.02 -13.07
CA PRO A 347 19.49 -16.49 -13.27
C PRO A 347 18.76 -15.54 -14.24
N GLN A 348 18.17 -16.11 -15.30
CA GLN A 348 17.53 -15.34 -16.37
C GLN A 348 16.30 -14.58 -15.84
N PRO A 349 16.29 -13.23 -15.84
CA PRO A 349 15.15 -12.47 -15.36
C PRO A 349 13.99 -12.50 -16.37
N ILE A 350 12.77 -12.43 -15.83
CA ILE A 350 11.50 -12.41 -16.54
C ILE A 350 10.65 -11.28 -15.94
N TYR A 351 9.99 -10.52 -16.79
CA TYR A 351 8.94 -9.58 -16.38
C TYR A 351 7.69 -9.86 -17.23
N ALA A 352 6.82 -10.74 -16.73
CA ALA A 352 5.66 -11.23 -17.47
C ALA A 352 4.40 -10.41 -17.17
N LEU A 353 3.58 -10.16 -18.19
CA LEU A 353 2.22 -9.65 -18.03
C LEU A 353 1.21 -10.74 -18.44
N GLY A 354 0.10 -10.84 -17.71
CA GLY A 354 -0.94 -11.80 -18.07
C GLY A 354 -2.11 -11.80 -17.10
N ARG A 355 -2.73 -12.97 -16.92
CA ARG A 355 -3.76 -13.25 -15.92
C ARG A 355 -3.36 -14.44 -15.07
N ILE A 356 -3.80 -14.48 -13.82
CA ILE A 356 -3.62 -15.64 -12.96
C ILE A 356 -4.61 -16.72 -13.37
N GLY A 357 -4.08 -17.92 -13.61
CA GLY A 357 -4.84 -19.15 -13.75
C GLY A 357 -4.37 -20.20 -12.76
N PHE A 358 -5.07 -21.32 -12.73
CA PHE A 358 -4.65 -22.49 -11.96
C PHE A 358 -5.00 -23.77 -12.69
N GLU A 359 -4.21 -24.80 -12.42
CA GLU A 359 -4.42 -26.16 -12.89
C GLU A 359 -4.04 -27.17 -11.79
N PHE A 360 -4.39 -28.43 -11.99
CA PHE A 360 -3.91 -29.53 -11.15
C PHE A 360 -2.75 -30.23 -11.84
N ALA A 361 -1.75 -30.63 -11.05
CA ALA A 361 -0.58 -31.36 -11.56
C ALA A 361 -0.96 -32.72 -12.18
N SER A 362 -2.04 -33.34 -11.71
CA SER A 362 -2.56 -34.60 -12.23
C SER A 362 -4.04 -34.79 -11.86
N GLU A 363 -4.71 -35.73 -12.52
CA GLU A 363 -6.08 -36.14 -12.11
C GLU A 363 -6.11 -36.67 -10.67
N ALA A 364 -5.09 -37.40 -10.22
CA ALA A 364 -5.02 -37.86 -8.83
C ALA A 364 -4.97 -36.68 -7.84
N ARG A 365 -4.25 -35.60 -8.19
CA ARG A 365 -4.22 -34.38 -7.39
C ARG A 365 -5.57 -33.66 -7.42
N ARG A 366 -6.23 -33.61 -8.57
CA ARG A 366 -7.59 -33.04 -8.69
C ARG A 366 -8.58 -33.80 -7.80
N GLU A 367 -8.57 -35.13 -7.84
CA GLU A 367 -9.46 -35.98 -7.04
C GLU A 367 -9.18 -35.84 -5.53
N SER A 368 -7.93 -35.62 -5.09
CA SER A 368 -7.66 -35.40 -3.67
C SER A 368 -8.31 -34.12 -3.13
N PHE A 369 -8.42 -33.07 -3.93
CA PHE A 369 -9.16 -31.86 -3.55
C PHE A 369 -10.67 -32.13 -3.47
N VAL A 370 -11.22 -32.91 -4.39
CA VAL A 370 -12.64 -33.31 -4.36
C VAL A 370 -12.94 -34.11 -3.09
N GLN A 371 -12.08 -35.07 -2.73
CA GLN A 371 -12.21 -35.84 -1.49
C GLN A 371 -12.08 -34.97 -0.23
N ALA A 372 -11.30 -33.90 -0.28
CA ALA A 372 -11.18 -32.92 0.79
C ALA A 372 -12.38 -31.95 0.89
N GLY A 373 -13.36 -32.05 -0.01
CA GLY A 373 -14.60 -31.28 0.03
C GLY A 373 -14.74 -30.19 -1.05
N LEU A 374 -13.85 -30.11 -2.03
CA LEU A 374 -14.00 -29.19 -3.16
C LEU A 374 -15.03 -29.72 -4.18
N ALA A 375 -16.21 -29.12 -4.22
CA ALA A 375 -17.32 -29.59 -5.06
C ALA A 375 -17.09 -29.40 -6.57
N ALA A 376 -16.59 -28.24 -6.99
CA ALA A 376 -16.32 -27.94 -8.40
C ALA A 376 -14.84 -27.53 -8.59
N PRO A 377 -13.92 -28.49 -8.83
CA PRO A 377 -12.48 -28.23 -8.79
C PRO A 377 -11.95 -27.28 -9.87
N ASN A 378 -12.68 -27.13 -10.97
CA ASN A 378 -12.30 -26.25 -12.08
C ASN A 378 -13.00 -24.88 -12.03
N ASP A 379 -13.91 -24.65 -11.08
CA ASP A 379 -14.54 -23.35 -10.89
C ASP A 379 -13.63 -22.46 -10.01
N PRO A 380 -13.13 -21.33 -10.53
CA PRO A 380 -12.29 -20.42 -9.74
C PRO A 380 -12.93 -19.93 -8.44
N ARG A 381 -14.25 -19.75 -8.38
CA ARG A 381 -14.97 -19.29 -7.18
C ARG A 381 -14.96 -20.34 -6.08
N GLU A 382 -15.22 -21.59 -6.44
CA GLU A 382 -15.21 -22.72 -5.52
C GLU A 382 -13.77 -23.04 -5.07
N MET A 383 -12.81 -23.01 -5.99
CA MET A 383 -11.39 -23.19 -5.68
C MET A 383 -10.91 -22.13 -4.67
N LEU A 384 -11.18 -20.84 -4.93
CA LEU A 384 -10.78 -19.77 -4.01
C LEU A 384 -11.37 -19.97 -2.61
N ARG A 385 -12.67 -20.29 -2.51
CA ARG A 385 -13.32 -20.54 -1.21
C ARG A 385 -12.70 -21.72 -0.45
N PHE A 386 -12.33 -22.78 -1.17
CA PHE A 386 -11.62 -23.90 -0.60
C PHE A 386 -10.23 -23.50 -0.10
N LEU A 387 -9.47 -22.73 -0.89
CA LEU A 387 -8.14 -22.25 -0.51
C LEU A 387 -8.17 -21.22 0.64
N ASP A 388 -9.26 -20.47 0.82
CA ASP A 388 -9.40 -19.56 1.96
C ASP A 388 -9.61 -20.29 3.28
N SER A 389 -10.30 -21.44 3.23
CA SER A 389 -10.45 -22.34 4.39
C SER A 389 -9.24 -23.25 4.59
N HIS A 390 -8.45 -23.51 3.54
CA HIS A 390 -7.27 -24.37 3.56
C HIS A 390 -6.08 -23.71 2.86
N PRO A 391 -5.47 -22.65 3.44
CA PRO A 391 -4.42 -21.88 2.76
C PRO A 391 -3.18 -22.71 2.36
N TYR A 392 -2.89 -23.77 3.12
CA TYR A 392 -1.77 -24.69 2.83
C TYR A 392 -1.95 -25.42 1.48
N ALA A 393 -3.20 -25.64 1.04
CA ALA A 393 -3.47 -26.35 -0.21
C ALA A 393 -3.10 -25.51 -1.44
N ALA A 394 -2.81 -24.20 -1.29
CA ALA A 394 -2.37 -23.34 -2.39
C ALA A 394 -1.03 -23.81 -2.99
N GLU A 395 -0.16 -24.46 -2.21
CA GLU A 395 1.09 -25.03 -2.70
C GLU A 395 0.87 -26.24 -3.61
N ASP A 396 -0.25 -26.94 -3.43
CA ASP A 396 -0.59 -28.16 -4.16
C ASP A 396 -1.30 -27.89 -5.50
N VAL A 397 -1.55 -26.62 -5.81
CA VAL A 397 -2.14 -26.12 -7.05
C VAL A 397 -1.04 -25.60 -7.98
N VAL A 398 -1.18 -25.87 -9.29
CA VAL A 398 -0.27 -25.33 -10.31
C VAL A 398 -0.77 -23.95 -10.72
N TRP A 399 -0.15 -22.89 -10.20
CA TRP A 399 -0.48 -21.51 -10.56
C TRP A 399 0.16 -21.14 -11.89
N THR A 400 -0.60 -20.50 -12.78
CA THR A 400 -0.13 -20.17 -14.14
C THR A 400 -0.28 -18.68 -14.44
N VAL A 401 0.66 -18.13 -15.20
CA VAL A 401 0.45 -16.86 -15.92
C VAL A 401 -0.13 -17.20 -17.29
N LEU A 402 -1.33 -16.70 -17.56
CA LEU A 402 -2.04 -16.85 -18.82
C LEU A 402 -1.82 -15.61 -19.69
N LEU A 403 -1.39 -15.83 -20.93
CA LEU A 403 -1.44 -14.83 -21.99
C LEU A 403 -2.63 -15.15 -22.90
N GLY A 404 -3.72 -14.39 -22.72
CA GLY A 404 -5.02 -14.78 -23.28
C GLY A 404 -5.56 -16.02 -22.57
N ALA A 405 -5.70 -17.12 -23.30
CA ALA A 405 -6.12 -18.43 -22.75
C ALA A 405 -4.95 -19.44 -22.68
N THR A 406 -3.72 -19.01 -23.01
CA THR A 406 -2.57 -19.90 -23.10
C THR A 406 -1.65 -19.69 -21.89
N PRO A 407 -1.36 -20.74 -21.10
CA PRO A 407 -0.36 -20.64 -20.04
C PRO A 407 1.03 -20.43 -20.66
N ILE A 408 1.72 -19.38 -20.20
CA ILE A 408 3.07 -19.04 -20.64
C ILE A 408 4.13 -19.32 -19.58
N TYR A 409 3.73 -19.33 -18.30
CA TYR A 409 4.59 -19.68 -17.17
C TYR A 409 3.79 -20.41 -16.09
N VAL A 410 4.47 -21.26 -15.33
CA VAL A 410 3.99 -21.74 -14.02
C VAL A 410 4.66 -20.94 -12.92
N ILE A 411 3.87 -20.28 -12.09
CA ILE A 411 4.37 -19.51 -10.96
C ILE A 411 4.73 -20.51 -9.85
N ARG A 412 5.99 -20.54 -9.46
CA ARG A 412 6.47 -21.41 -8.38
C ARG A 412 7.12 -20.58 -7.29
N PRO A 413 6.35 -20.16 -6.27
CA PRO A 413 6.89 -19.50 -5.10
C PRO A 413 8.00 -20.34 -4.45
N ALA A 414 9.07 -19.69 -4.01
CA ALA A 414 10.21 -20.33 -3.37
C ALA A 414 10.85 -19.39 -2.33
N GLY A 415 11.65 -19.96 -1.43
CA GLY A 415 12.36 -19.21 -0.38
C GLY A 415 11.46 -18.72 0.75
N ALA A 416 12.01 -17.84 1.59
CA ALA A 416 11.39 -17.41 2.86
C ALA A 416 10.03 -16.69 2.68
N TYR A 417 9.74 -16.15 1.50
CA TYR A 417 8.51 -15.40 1.22
C TYR A 417 7.47 -16.19 0.40
N ALA A 418 7.67 -17.49 0.18
CA ALA A 418 6.76 -18.32 -0.62
C ALA A 418 5.31 -18.23 -0.14
N ALA A 419 5.07 -18.28 1.17
CA ALA A 419 3.73 -18.17 1.76
C ALA A 419 3.04 -16.83 1.41
N SER A 420 3.77 -15.72 1.46
CA SER A 420 3.25 -14.39 1.10
C SER A 420 2.90 -14.29 -0.39
N VAL A 421 3.65 -14.99 -1.26
CA VAL A 421 3.34 -15.06 -2.69
C VAL A 421 2.08 -15.89 -2.93
N TYR A 422 1.90 -17.03 -2.25
CA TYR A 422 0.66 -17.82 -2.33
C TYR A 422 -0.56 -17.05 -1.84
N GLU A 423 -0.41 -16.27 -0.77
CA GLU A 423 -1.44 -15.35 -0.29
C GLU A 423 -1.81 -14.31 -1.36
N ARG A 424 -0.81 -13.71 -2.01
CA ARG A 424 -1.00 -12.74 -3.08
C ARG A 424 -1.66 -13.36 -4.33
N LEU A 425 -1.30 -14.59 -4.68
CA LEU A 425 -1.92 -15.36 -5.77
C LEU A 425 -3.42 -15.59 -5.54
N ARG A 426 -3.82 -15.99 -4.31
CA ARG A 426 -5.24 -16.11 -3.94
C ARG A 426 -5.95 -14.77 -4.02
N GLY A 427 -5.34 -13.71 -3.50
CA GLY A 427 -5.88 -12.34 -3.60
C GLY A 427 -6.10 -11.91 -5.05
N TYR A 428 -5.16 -12.19 -5.95
CA TYR A 428 -5.30 -11.85 -7.37
C TYR A 428 -6.35 -12.70 -8.09
N LEU A 429 -6.46 -13.97 -7.74
CA LEU A 429 -7.56 -14.81 -8.22
C LEU A 429 -8.92 -14.24 -7.78
N ALA A 430 -9.04 -13.81 -6.53
CA ALA A 430 -10.24 -13.14 -6.00
C ALA A 430 -10.56 -11.86 -6.78
N SER A 431 -9.57 -10.97 -6.95
CA SER A 431 -9.76 -9.72 -7.70
C SER A 431 -10.20 -9.98 -9.15
N GLN A 432 -9.67 -11.00 -9.82
CA GLN A 432 -10.10 -11.34 -11.18
C GLN A 432 -11.54 -11.88 -11.22
N ILE A 433 -11.96 -12.66 -10.23
CA ILE A 433 -13.32 -13.22 -10.12
C ILE A 433 -14.36 -12.11 -9.90
N GLU A 434 -14.00 -11.11 -9.11
CA GLU A 434 -14.83 -9.94 -8.81
C GLU A 434 -14.83 -8.90 -9.95
N GLY A 435 -13.98 -9.10 -10.97
CA GLY A 435 -13.76 -8.12 -12.04
C GLY A 435 -13.00 -6.88 -11.57
N ALA A 436 -12.30 -6.95 -10.45
CA ALA A 436 -11.45 -5.90 -9.89
C ALA A 436 -10.00 -5.95 -10.41
N SER A 437 -9.66 -6.92 -11.27
CA SER A 437 -8.34 -7.00 -11.91
C SER A 437 -8.41 -7.67 -13.29
N ASP A 438 -7.75 -7.05 -14.27
CA ASP A 438 -7.66 -7.55 -15.65
C ASP A 438 -6.27 -8.10 -15.97
N VAL A 439 -5.24 -7.54 -15.33
CA VAL A 439 -3.83 -7.80 -15.64
C VAL A 439 -3.04 -8.02 -14.35
N VAL A 440 -2.05 -8.90 -14.42
CA VAL A 440 -1.02 -9.10 -13.40
C VAL A 440 0.36 -8.91 -14.01
N ALA A 441 1.26 -8.22 -13.30
CA ALA A 441 2.69 -8.17 -13.59
C ALA A 441 3.42 -9.13 -12.66
N VAL A 442 4.16 -10.09 -13.22
CA VAL A 442 4.90 -11.10 -12.47
C VAL A 442 6.38 -10.99 -12.82
N PRO A 443 7.16 -10.20 -12.04
CA PRO A 443 8.61 -10.25 -12.12
C PRO A 443 9.12 -11.51 -11.46
N GLY A 444 10.21 -12.06 -11.98
CA GLY A 444 10.83 -13.23 -11.38
C GLY A 444 11.99 -13.78 -12.20
N TYR A 445 12.51 -14.90 -11.76
CA TYR A 445 13.58 -15.61 -12.45
C TYR A 445 13.06 -16.85 -13.14
N MET A 446 13.64 -17.17 -14.29
CA MET A 446 13.38 -18.45 -14.96
C MET A 446 13.87 -19.59 -14.07
N GLY A 447 12.94 -20.48 -13.73
CA GLY A 447 13.22 -21.73 -13.03
C GLY A 447 13.39 -22.90 -14.01
N GLY A 448 13.02 -24.09 -13.54
CA GLY A 448 12.99 -25.30 -14.36
C GLY A 448 11.81 -25.34 -15.33
N MET A 449 11.64 -26.46 -16.02
CA MET A 449 10.45 -26.75 -16.83
C MET A 449 9.52 -27.68 -16.05
N ILE A 450 8.21 -27.49 -16.19
CA ILE A 450 7.19 -28.39 -15.64
C ILE A 450 6.24 -28.84 -16.75
N SER A 451 5.83 -30.10 -16.68
CA SER A 451 4.76 -30.60 -17.54
C SER A 451 3.43 -30.34 -16.86
N LEU A 452 2.51 -29.64 -17.54
CA LEU A 452 1.12 -29.56 -17.14
C LEU A 452 0.42 -30.91 -17.30
N SER A 453 -0.76 -31.06 -16.70
CA SER A 453 -1.62 -32.25 -16.86
C SER A 453 -1.99 -32.52 -18.33
N THR A 454 -2.01 -31.47 -19.16
CA THR A 454 -2.19 -31.53 -20.62
C THR A 454 -0.99 -32.11 -21.38
N GLY A 455 0.14 -32.34 -20.71
CA GLY A 455 1.41 -32.76 -21.32
C GLY A 455 2.26 -31.60 -21.87
N ALA A 456 1.74 -30.36 -21.86
CA ALA A 456 2.48 -29.18 -22.27
C ALA A 456 3.66 -28.90 -21.31
N LYS A 457 4.86 -28.71 -21.87
CA LYS A 457 6.05 -28.32 -21.09
C LYS A 457 6.15 -26.80 -21.02
N ILE A 458 6.05 -26.24 -19.82
CA ILE A 458 6.00 -24.80 -19.57
C ILE A 458 7.13 -24.40 -18.60
N PRO A 459 7.81 -23.27 -18.84
CA PRO A 459 8.81 -22.76 -17.92
C PRO A 459 8.20 -22.33 -16.57
N GLN A 460 8.95 -22.59 -15.50
CA GLN A 460 8.64 -22.07 -14.18
C GLN A 460 9.15 -20.63 -14.06
N LEU A 461 8.37 -19.80 -13.39
CA LEU A 461 8.73 -18.45 -12.99
C LEU A 461 8.79 -18.44 -11.46
N LEU A 462 9.97 -18.18 -10.92
CA LEU A 462 10.21 -17.99 -9.49
C LEU A 462 9.97 -16.51 -9.18
N PRO A 463 8.80 -16.13 -8.64
CA PRO A 463 8.39 -14.74 -8.57
C PRO A 463 9.19 -13.97 -7.50
N ASP A 464 9.56 -12.74 -7.83
CA ASP A 464 9.96 -11.76 -6.83
C ASP A 464 8.69 -11.10 -6.29
N LEU A 465 8.57 -11.00 -4.96
CA LEU A 465 7.39 -10.39 -4.34
C LEU A 465 7.33 -8.88 -4.64
N ARG A 466 8.50 -8.23 -4.82
CA ARG A 466 8.60 -6.84 -5.23
C ARG A 466 8.14 -6.75 -6.68
N GLY A 467 7.33 -5.76 -7.02
CA GLY A 467 6.84 -5.61 -8.41
C GLY A 467 5.74 -6.60 -8.82
N PHE A 468 5.39 -7.58 -7.99
CA PHE A 468 4.26 -8.48 -8.25
C PHE A 468 2.96 -7.71 -8.00
N PHE A 469 2.30 -7.22 -9.05
CA PHE A 469 1.13 -6.34 -8.94
C PHE A 469 -0.04 -6.83 -9.78
N SER A 470 -1.27 -6.51 -9.38
CA SER A 470 -2.47 -6.70 -10.20
C SER A 470 -3.30 -5.42 -10.24
N TRP A 471 -3.97 -5.17 -11.35
CA TRP A 471 -4.80 -4.00 -11.55
C TRP A 471 -5.91 -4.22 -12.57
N ARG A 472 -6.95 -3.40 -12.49
CA ARG A 472 -8.01 -3.29 -13.51
C ARG A 472 -7.70 -2.11 -14.43
N LEU A 473 -7.82 -2.30 -15.74
CA LEU A 473 -7.55 -1.24 -16.71
C LEU A 473 -8.55 -0.08 -16.55
N GLU A 474 -9.81 -0.39 -16.22
CA GLU A 474 -10.83 0.62 -15.97
C GLU A 474 -10.55 1.48 -14.74
N ASP A 475 -9.91 0.95 -13.70
CA ASP A 475 -9.73 1.73 -12.48
C ASP A 475 -8.64 2.80 -12.63
N ALA A 476 -7.58 2.54 -13.38
CA ALA A 476 -6.68 3.64 -13.77
C ALA A 476 -7.37 4.64 -14.69
N ALA A 477 -8.30 4.19 -15.55
CA ALA A 477 -9.07 5.14 -16.35
C ALA A 477 -9.95 6.06 -15.49
N LYS A 478 -10.41 5.58 -14.32
CA LYS A 478 -11.16 6.38 -13.34
C LYS A 478 -10.25 7.28 -12.49
N ALA A 479 -9.05 6.83 -12.17
CA ALA A 479 -8.07 7.58 -11.39
C ALA A 479 -7.56 8.84 -12.13
N VAL A 480 -7.71 8.89 -13.45
CA VAL A 480 -7.34 10.03 -14.29
C VAL A 480 -8.50 11.02 -14.45
N THR A 481 -8.26 12.27 -14.06
CA THR A 481 -9.19 13.38 -14.31
C THR A 481 -9.23 13.72 -15.81
N PRO A 482 -10.41 13.78 -16.45
CA PRO A 482 -10.51 14.25 -17.83
C PRO A 482 -10.05 15.71 -17.96
N PRO A 483 -9.52 16.12 -19.12
CA PRO A 483 -9.24 17.52 -19.41
C PRO A 483 -10.51 18.38 -19.35
N LYS A 484 -10.35 19.66 -18.98
CA LYS A 484 -11.45 20.63 -18.95
C LYS A 484 -12.09 20.73 -20.35
N GLY A 485 -13.38 20.42 -20.44
CA GLY A 485 -14.16 20.51 -21.68
C GLY A 485 -14.37 19.18 -22.42
N ALA A 486 -13.66 18.10 -22.04
CA ALA A 486 -13.95 16.77 -22.55
C ALA A 486 -15.17 16.16 -21.85
N ALA A 487 -16.04 15.50 -22.62
CA ALA A 487 -17.10 14.69 -22.04
C ALA A 487 -16.49 13.51 -21.26
N LYS A 488 -16.88 13.36 -20.00
CA LYS A 488 -16.28 12.42 -19.04
C LYS A 488 -16.43 10.96 -19.49
N GLU A 489 -17.57 10.58 -20.07
CA GLU A 489 -17.80 9.25 -20.63
C GLU A 489 -16.92 8.97 -21.86
N ASP A 490 -16.86 9.89 -22.83
CA ASP A 490 -16.10 9.71 -24.08
C ASP A 490 -14.60 9.59 -23.82
N TRP A 491 -14.09 10.41 -22.90
CA TRP A 491 -12.70 10.35 -22.45
C TRP A 491 -12.33 9.00 -21.84
N ARG A 492 -13.16 8.49 -20.93
CA ARG A 492 -12.92 7.21 -20.26
C ARG A 492 -13.02 6.03 -21.22
N ALA A 493 -13.94 6.10 -22.18
CA ALA A 493 -14.04 5.11 -23.25
C ALA A 493 -12.77 5.12 -24.14
N MET A 494 -12.24 6.31 -24.46
CA MET A 494 -10.99 6.44 -25.22
C MET A 494 -9.79 5.88 -24.46
N LEU A 495 -9.66 6.20 -23.17
CA LEU A 495 -8.61 5.69 -22.30
C LEU A 495 -8.73 4.16 -22.10
N GLY A 496 -9.95 3.64 -21.89
CA GLY A 496 -10.20 2.20 -21.78
C GLY A 496 -9.87 1.43 -23.06
N ASN A 497 -10.23 1.98 -24.23
CA ASN A 497 -9.86 1.41 -25.53
C ASN A 497 -8.34 1.45 -25.74
N PHE A 498 -7.70 2.55 -25.37
CA PHE A 498 -6.25 2.69 -25.43
C PHE A 498 -5.54 1.63 -24.56
N LEU A 499 -5.91 1.53 -23.29
CA LEU A 499 -5.32 0.59 -22.34
C LEU A 499 -5.54 -0.86 -22.77
N SER A 500 -6.72 -1.16 -23.34
CA SER A 500 -6.99 -2.45 -23.95
C SER A 500 -6.04 -2.70 -25.12
N ARG A 501 -5.93 -1.77 -26.07
CA ARG A 501 -5.01 -1.89 -27.22
C ARG A 501 -3.57 -2.09 -26.78
N LEU A 502 -3.09 -1.33 -25.79
CA LEU A 502 -1.77 -1.50 -25.20
C LEU A 502 -1.63 -2.95 -24.70
N HIS A 503 -2.57 -3.47 -23.92
CA HIS A 503 -2.50 -4.84 -23.45
C HIS A 503 -2.53 -5.90 -24.58
N PHE A 504 -3.32 -5.69 -25.64
CA PHE A 504 -3.42 -6.63 -26.77
C PHE A 504 -2.23 -6.58 -27.73
N GLU A 505 -1.74 -5.38 -28.04
CA GLU A 505 -0.64 -5.15 -28.99
C GLU A 505 0.73 -5.43 -28.35
N LEU A 506 0.87 -5.22 -27.03
CA LEU A 506 2.13 -5.46 -26.31
C LEU A 506 2.31 -6.92 -25.86
N ARG A 507 1.48 -7.87 -26.29
CA ARG A 507 1.56 -9.27 -25.85
C ARG A 507 2.90 -9.89 -26.19
N ASN A 508 3.65 -10.24 -25.15
CA ASN A 508 4.93 -10.90 -25.27
C ASN A 508 5.21 -11.76 -24.03
N THR A 509 6.27 -12.55 -24.06
CA THR A 509 6.62 -13.48 -22.98
C THR A 509 7.39 -12.84 -21.83
N GLY A 510 7.79 -11.57 -21.92
CA GLY A 510 8.56 -10.91 -20.86
C GLY A 510 9.95 -11.48 -20.62
N LEU A 511 10.49 -12.29 -21.54
CA LEU A 511 11.76 -12.99 -21.37
C LEU A 511 12.97 -12.15 -21.85
N ARG A 512 12.90 -11.66 -23.09
CA ARG A 512 13.96 -10.85 -23.72
C ARG A 512 14.03 -9.47 -23.08
N GLY A 513 15.19 -8.81 -23.13
CA GLY A 513 15.37 -7.48 -22.54
C GLY A 513 14.39 -6.44 -23.07
N ASP A 514 14.19 -6.41 -24.40
CA ASP A 514 13.21 -5.54 -25.07
C ASP A 514 11.77 -5.83 -24.60
N HIS A 515 11.40 -7.11 -24.45
CA HIS A 515 10.11 -7.51 -23.90
C HIS A 515 9.93 -7.07 -22.45
N ARG A 516 10.97 -7.22 -21.60
CA ARG A 516 10.95 -6.76 -20.20
C ARG A 516 10.77 -5.25 -20.12
N ALA A 517 11.53 -4.50 -20.92
CA ALA A 517 11.46 -3.04 -20.97
C ALA A 517 10.07 -2.57 -21.39
N LEU A 518 9.48 -3.21 -22.39
CA LEU A 518 8.15 -2.91 -22.90
C LEU A 518 7.06 -3.20 -21.86
N ASN A 519 7.07 -4.40 -21.25
CA ASN A 519 6.09 -4.79 -20.24
C ASN A 519 6.20 -3.91 -18.99
N PHE A 520 7.42 -3.60 -18.57
CA PHE A 520 7.65 -2.68 -17.46
C PHE A 520 7.18 -1.27 -17.81
N THR A 521 7.48 -0.75 -19.00
CA THR A 521 6.99 0.56 -19.43
C THR A 521 5.47 0.60 -19.45
N ALA A 522 4.80 -0.46 -19.91
CA ALA A 522 3.34 -0.55 -19.88
C ALA A 522 2.79 -0.50 -18.44
N THR A 523 3.45 -1.20 -17.51
CA THR A 523 3.08 -1.18 -16.08
C THR A 523 3.37 0.20 -15.46
N HIS A 524 4.56 0.75 -15.70
CA HIS A 524 5.03 1.99 -15.12
C HIS A 524 4.24 3.19 -15.66
N ALA A 525 4.07 3.30 -16.98
CA ALA A 525 3.33 4.39 -17.59
C ALA A 525 1.84 4.35 -17.18
N PHE A 526 1.29 3.17 -16.90
CA PHE A 526 -0.01 3.03 -16.24
C PHE A 526 0.01 3.59 -14.81
N MET A 527 1.04 3.27 -14.02
CA MET A 527 1.15 3.69 -12.61
C MET A 527 1.50 5.18 -12.45
N THR A 528 2.23 5.78 -13.39
CA THR A 528 2.73 7.17 -13.30
C THR A 528 1.94 8.19 -14.12
N HIS A 529 1.03 7.73 -14.97
CA HIS A 529 0.00 8.49 -15.69
C HIS A 529 0.44 9.64 -16.64
N GLY A 530 1.69 10.10 -16.63
CA GLY A 530 2.12 11.34 -17.31
C GLY A 530 1.94 11.35 -18.84
N ALA A 531 2.56 10.43 -19.57
CA ALA A 531 2.55 10.44 -21.04
C ALA A 531 1.16 10.25 -21.65
N PHE A 532 0.32 9.41 -21.01
CA PHE A 532 -0.99 9.07 -21.53
C PHE A 532 -2.02 10.17 -21.31
N ILE A 533 -1.96 10.83 -20.14
CA ILE A 533 -2.78 12.01 -19.86
C ILE A 533 -2.51 13.09 -20.90
N ASP A 534 -1.24 13.39 -21.17
CA ASP A 534 -0.88 14.47 -22.08
C ASP A 534 -1.28 14.18 -23.52
N GLY A 535 -1.13 12.94 -23.99
CA GLY A 535 -1.55 12.54 -25.34
C GLY A 535 -3.05 12.67 -25.52
N LEU A 536 -3.82 12.11 -24.59
CA LEU A 536 -5.27 12.19 -24.64
C LEU A 536 -5.75 13.64 -24.48
N ASN A 537 -5.11 14.47 -23.62
CA ASN A 537 -5.46 15.88 -23.40
C ASN A 537 -5.35 16.73 -24.67
N GLN A 538 -4.61 16.25 -25.65
CA GLN A 538 -4.36 16.89 -26.94
C GLN A 538 -5.16 16.24 -28.08
N ASP A 539 -6.21 15.49 -27.75
CA ASP A 539 -7.04 14.70 -28.67
C ASP A 539 -6.22 13.71 -29.52
N LEU A 540 -5.09 13.22 -29.01
CA LEU A 540 -4.23 12.27 -29.70
C LEU A 540 -4.62 10.83 -29.34
N SER A 541 -4.54 9.96 -30.34
CA SER A 541 -4.72 8.52 -30.20
C SER A 541 -3.38 7.80 -30.26
N PHE A 542 -3.25 6.67 -29.58
CA PHE A 542 -2.05 5.84 -29.66
C PHE A 542 -1.85 5.28 -31.06
N ASP A 543 -0.64 5.50 -31.58
CA ASP A 543 -0.17 5.06 -32.89
C ASP A 543 0.56 3.72 -32.76
N GLY A 544 1.55 3.65 -31.88
CA GLY A 544 2.36 2.45 -31.68
C GLY A 544 3.53 2.70 -30.73
N PHE A 545 4.50 1.78 -30.76
CA PHE A 545 5.69 1.84 -29.91
C PHE A 545 6.92 1.33 -30.66
N THR A 546 8.09 1.78 -30.22
CA THR A 546 9.39 1.20 -30.61
C THR A 546 10.21 0.90 -29.35
N VAL A 547 11.06 -0.13 -29.44
CA VAL A 547 11.97 -0.52 -28.36
C VAL A 547 13.33 -0.74 -28.97
N GLU A 548 14.32 0.05 -28.55
CA GLU A 548 15.69 0.00 -29.07
C GLU A 548 16.68 -0.05 -27.92
N PRO A 549 17.84 -0.72 -28.06
CA PRO A 549 18.89 -0.65 -27.06
C PRO A 549 19.30 0.81 -26.81
N SER A 550 19.34 1.21 -25.53
CA SER A 550 19.73 2.57 -25.18
C SER A 550 21.24 2.75 -25.24
N ALA A 551 21.68 3.88 -25.77
CA ALA A 551 23.07 4.32 -25.63
C ALA A 551 23.38 4.84 -24.20
N PHE A 552 22.35 5.01 -23.36
CA PHE A 552 22.45 5.47 -21.98
C PHE A 552 22.39 4.28 -21.02
N GLY A 553 23.48 4.04 -20.30
CA GLY A 553 23.56 3.04 -19.25
C GLY A 553 24.99 2.93 -18.71
N PRO A 554 25.18 2.67 -17.40
CA PRO A 554 26.47 2.24 -16.87
C PRO A 554 27.02 1.05 -17.67
N SER A 555 28.35 0.91 -17.73
CA SER A 555 28.98 -0.25 -18.39
C SER A 555 28.51 -1.55 -17.74
N GLY A 556 27.86 -2.42 -18.53
CA GLY A 556 27.29 -3.68 -18.05
C GLY A 556 25.78 -3.65 -17.78
N SER A 557 25.12 -2.49 -17.89
CA SER A 557 23.66 -2.41 -17.84
C SER A 557 23.02 -2.81 -19.17
N GLU A 558 21.89 -3.49 -19.10
CA GLU A 558 20.98 -3.79 -20.21
C GLU A 558 19.85 -2.74 -20.24
N CYS A 559 20.05 -1.64 -20.96
CA CYS A 559 19.09 -0.54 -21.05
C CYS A 559 18.38 -0.50 -22.41
N TYR A 560 17.11 -0.11 -22.40
CA TYR A 560 16.30 0.09 -23.60
C TYR A 560 15.60 1.44 -23.59
N ASP A 561 15.58 2.11 -24.74
CA ASP A 561 14.73 3.25 -25.03
C ASP A 561 13.38 2.72 -25.56
N VAL A 562 12.31 2.94 -24.81
CA VAL A 562 10.93 2.61 -25.18
C VAL A 562 10.23 3.89 -25.59
N ALA A 563 9.92 4.04 -26.87
CA ALA A 563 9.21 5.19 -27.39
C ALA A 563 7.74 4.85 -27.69
N LEU A 564 6.81 5.64 -27.16
CA LEU A 564 5.37 5.55 -27.40
C LEU A 564 4.95 6.71 -28.30
N SER A 565 4.32 6.43 -29.44
CA SER A 565 3.87 7.44 -30.39
C SER A 565 2.36 7.65 -30.37
N PHE A 566 1.95 8.90 -30.54
CA PHE A 566 0.55 9.34 -30.55
C PHE A 566 0.29 10.25 -31.74
N PHE A 567 -0.90 10.18 -32.33
CA PHE A 567 -1.27 10.91 -33.54
C PHE A 567 -2.68 11.51 -33.44
N HIS A 568 -2.97 12.58 -34.17
CA HIS A 568 -4.32 13.15 -34.20
C HIS A 568 -5.22 12.35 -35.16
N PRO A 569 -6.30 11.70 -34.70
CA PRO A 569 -7.09 10.79 -35.53
C PRO A 569 -7.78 11.46 -36.71
N LYS A 570 -8.22 12.73 -36.54
CA LYS A 570 -8.93 13.51 -37.57
C LYS A 570 -8.03 14.42 -38.44
N GLN A 571 -6.79 14.67 -38.03
CA GLN A 571 -5.89 15.67 -38.64
C GLN A 571 -4.49 15.07 -38.83
N ARG A 572 -4.45 13.88 -39.44
CA ARG A 572 -3.25 13.02 -39.50
C ARG A 572 -2.05 13.63 -40.23
N LEU A 573 -2.31 14.53 -41.18
CA LEU A 573 -1.29 15.18 -42.01
C LEU A 573 -0.91 16.59 -41.52
N GLU A 574 -1.74 17.17 -40.64
CA GLU A 574 -1.62 18.56 -40.19
C GLU A 574 -0.99 18.65 -38.80
N VAL A 575 -1.24 17.66 -37.94
CA VAL A 575 -0.73 17.59 -36.58
C VAL A 575 0.39 16.55 -36.49
N SER A 576 1.57 17.01 -36.08
CA SER A 576 2.74 16.16 -35.84
C SER A 576 2.49 15.15 -34.72
N LYS A 577 3.09 13.97 -34.84
CA LYS A 577 3.00 12.92 -33.82
C LYS A 577 3.65 13.42 -32.53
N LEU A 578 3.09 13.05 -31.38
CA LEU A 578 3.72 13.24 -30.09
C LEU A 578 4.41 11.93 -29.69
N VAL A 579 5.67 12.00 -29.30
CA VAL A 579 6.45 10.84 -28.89
C VAL A 579 6.88 11.02 -27.44
N TYR A 580 6.68 9.99 -26.63
CA TYR A 580 7.23 9.88 -25.28
C TYR A 580 8.28 8.77 -25.25
N ARG A 581 9.46 9.06 -24.72
CA ARG A 581 10.54 8.07 -24.59
C ARG A 581 10.92 7.87 -23.14
N TYR A 582 10.90 6.60 -22.73
CA TYR A 582 11.39 6.12 -21.45
C TYR A 582 12.69 5.38 -21.67
N THR A 583 13.67 5.60 -20.80
CA THR A 583 14.86 4.77 -20.74
C THR A 583 14.70 3.82 -19.56
N VAL A 584 14.75 2.51 -19.83
CA VAL A 584 14.49 1.46 -18.83
C VAL A 584 15.70 0.55 -18.72
N ASP A 585 16.23 0.43 -17.52
CA ASP A 585 17.25 -0.58 -17.18
C ASP A 585 16.53 -1.88 -16.79
N VAL A 586 16.82 -2.95 -17.51
CA VAL A 586 16.25 -4.30 -17.31
C VAL A 586 17.30 -5.31 -16.83
N SER A 587 18.44 -4.83 -16.32
CA SER A 587 19.53 -5.68 -15.83
C SER A 587 19.13 -6.53 -14.62
N ASP A 588 18.19 -6.05 -13.80
CA ASP A 588 17.64 -6.75 -12.66
C ASP A 588 16.20 -7.25 -12.93
N VAL A 589 15.71 -8.13 -12.07
CA VAL A 589 14.37 -8.71 -12.12
C VAL A 589 13.26 -7.68 -11.98
N ILE A 590 13.52 -6.59 -11.24
CA ILE A 590 12.66 -5.41 -11.16
C ILE A 590 13.29 -4.32 -12.01
N PRO A 591 12.76 -4.05 -13.22
CA PRO A 591 13.29 -2.98 -14.03
C PRO A 591 13.09 -1.61 -13.39
N VAL A 592 13.89 -0.64 -13.82
CA VAL A 592 13.84 0.74 -13.30
C VAL A 592 13.86 1.75 -14.43
N VAL A 593 13.14 2.86 -14.27
CA VAL A 593 13.24 4.00 -15.19
C VAL A 593 14.46 4.83 -14.86
N ILE A 594 15.26 5.18 -15.87
CA ILE A 594 16.40 6.07 -15.75
C ILE A 594 15.95 7.49 -16.12
N GLY A 595 15.92 8.37 -15.12
CA GLY A 595 15.58 9.78 -15.30
C GLY A 595 14.10 10.04 -15.61
N GLU A 596 13.81 11.27 -16.03
CA GLU A 596 12.46 11.68 -16.41
C GLU A 596 12.15 11.30 -17.87
N PRO A 597 10.89 10.95 -18.20
CA PRO A 597 10.50 10.67 -19.57
C PRO A 597 10.68 11.90 -20.47
N LEU A 598 11.24 11.69 -21.65
CA LEU A 598 11.42 12.73 -22.65
C LEU A 598 10.21 12.78 -23.57
N SER A 599 9.82 13.97 -24.03
CA SER A 599 8.74 14.12 -25.00
C SER A 599 9.07 15.13 -26.10
N TRP A 600 8.64 14.85 -27.33
CA TRP A 600 8.82 15.76 -28.47
C TRP A 600 7.77 15.52 -29.56
N ARG A 601 7.64 16.50 -30.46
CA ARG A 601 6.82 16.39 -31.67
C ARG A 601 7.65 15.86 -32.83
N ALA A 602 7.19 14.81 -33.49
CA ALA A 602 7.80 14.21 -34.67
C ALA A 602 6.98 14.56 -35.92
N TYR A 603 7.64 15.20 -36.89
CA TYR A 603 7.02 15.74 -38.11
C TYR A 603 7.13 14.78 -39.28
#